data_AF-A0A174PRY5-F1
#
_entry.id   AF-A0A174PRY5-F1
#
_cell.length_a   1.000
_cell.length_b   1.000
_cell.length_c   1.000
_cell.angle_alpha   90.00
_cell.angle_beta   90.00
_cell.angle_gamma   90.00
#
_symmetry.space_group_name_H-M   'P 1'
#
loop_
_entity.id
_entity.type
_entity.pdbx_description
1 polymer ?
#
loop_
_entity_poly.entity_id
_entity_poly.type
_entity_poly.pdbx_seq_one_letter_code
_entity_poly.pdbx_strand_id
1 'polypeptide(L)'
;MIKRKAPLSLLVTLDSISKNTLEFFSVSQSRQCRQIIGRDKVILRYLNSLLLILFVSIAATSCSDDNHKIIEQPSINVLSYYPKSMNIVELQYKPVGQEPGVVDIDKSSLYFGDRVTMFQPEKIIFKNDSVSIIKRGGLIQEYKAEWNKGDLYLYNGVTGIWDYCGSKDGEVTFILNTGFFWVKDNNMHGSLSVIGQKYSLLSYSELVTYLGGNSNNLKNQVAWLRVQYTFELIPEVKL
;
A
#
# COMPACT_ATOMS: atom_id res chain seq x y z
N MET A 1 -20.59 -41.12 29.79
CA MET A 1 -19.60 -41.90 29.02
C MET A 1 -20.01 -41.89 27.55
N ILE A 2 -19.50 -40.92 26.76
CA ILE A 2 -19.55 -40.93 25.29
C ILE A 2 -18.19 -40.39 24.84
N LYS A 3 -17.35 -41.28 24.31
CA LYS A 3 -16.12 -40.96 23.59
C LYS A 3 -16.50 -40.47 22.20
N ARG A 4 -15.99 -39.31 21.77
CA ARG A 4 -15.83 -39.02 20.34
C ARG A 4 -14.42 -38.48 20.08
N LYS A 5 -13.75 -39.19 19.19
CA LYS A 5 -12.39 -39.01 18.71
C LYS A 5 -12.28 -37.74 17.85
N ALA A 6 -11.15 -37.05 17.98
CA ALA A 6 -10.66 -36.15 16.94
C ALA A 6 -10.25 -36.94 15.69
N PRO A 7 -10.22 -36.30 14.52
CA PRO A 7 -9.22 -36.60 13.51
C PRO A 7 -8.31 -35.39 13.28
N LEU A 8 -7.00 -35.66 13.33
CA LEU A 8 -5.98 -34.86 12.67
C LEU A 8 -6.26 -34.79 11.16
N SER A 9 -6.29 -33.58 10.60
CA SER A 9 -5.70 -33.32 9.28
C SER A 9 -5.14 -31.90 9.29
N LEU A 10 -3.84 -31.83 9.57
CA LEU A 10 -2.96 -30.71 9.32
C LEU A 10 -2.74 -30.60 7.80
N LEU A 11 -2.49 -29.37 7.33
CA LEU A 11 -2.00 -29.00 6.00
C LEU A 11 -3.01 -29.14 4.85
N VAL A 12 -3.51 -27.99 4.38
CA VAL A 12 -3.33 -27.51 2.99
C VAL A 12 -3.96 -26.11 2.87
N THR A 13 -3.20 -25.20 2.26
CA THR A 13 -3.56 -23.86 1.73
C THR A 13 -3.84 -22.72 2.71
N LEU A 14 -2.77 -22.24 3.35
CA LEU A 14 -2.56 -20.83 3.71
C LEU A 14 -2.16 -19.98 2.48
N ASP A 15 -2.85 -20.16 1.35
CA ASP A 15 -2.48 -19.55 0.05
C ASP A 15 -3.68 -18.86 -0.66
N SER A 16 -4.77 -18.57 0.06
CA SER A 16 -5.98 -17.96 -0.52
C SER A 16 -6.35 -16.57 0.01
N ILE A 17 -5.54 -15.96 0.89
CA ILE A 17 -5.85 -14.62 1.46
C ILE A 17 -4.95 -13.50 0.87
N SER A 18 -3.93 -13.82 0.08
CA SER A 18 -3.04 -12.81 -0.54
C SER A 18 -3.49 -12.26 -1.90
N LYS A 19 -4.73 -12.53 -2.34
CA LYS A 19 -5.23 -12.14 -3.68
C LYS A 19 -6.44 -11.20 -3.71
N ASN A 20 -6.77 -10.52 -2.61
CA ASN A 20 -7.82 -9.50 -2.58
C ASN A 20 -7.30 -8.06 -2.74
N THR A 21 -6.19 -7.88 -3.46
CA THR A 21 -5.87 -6.62 -4.16
C THR A 21 -6.28 -6.76 -5.63
N LEU A 22 -7.55 -6.48 -5.89
CA LEU A 22 -8.09 -6.17 -7.22
C LEU A 22 -8.83 -4.84 -7.04
N GLU A 23 -8.22 -3.72 -7.42
CA GLU A 23 -8.40 -3.13 -8.74
C GLU A 23 -9.87 -2.92 -9.08
N PHE A 24 -10.39 -1.76 -8.66
CA PHE A 24 -11.54 -1.14 -9.29
C PHE A 24 -11.02 -0.23 -10.41
N PHE A 25 -11.01 -0.73 -11.65
CA PHE A 25 -11.42 -0.03 -12.87
C PHE A 25 -11.51 -1.07 -14.00
N SER A 26 -12.74 -1.46 -14.35
CA SER A 26 -13.03 -2.20 -15.58
C SER A 26 -13.49 -1.23 -16.66
N VAL A 27 -12.70 -1.02 -17.72
CA VAL A 27 -13.21 -0.64 -19.04
C VAL A 27 -12.44 -1.41 -20.12
N SER A 28 -13.21 -1.94 -21.06
CA SER A 28 -12.92 -2.92 -22.09
C SER A 28 -11.98 -2.47 -23.22
N GLN A 29 -11.16 -3.41 -23.73
CA GLN A 29 -10.83 -3.71 -25.14
C GLN A 29 -9.58 -4.63 -25.13
N SER A 30 -9.36 -5.62 -25.99
CA SER A 30 -10.11 -6.27 -27.04
C SER A 30 -9.47 -7.65 -27.27
N ARG A 31 -10.22 -8.57 -27.87
CA ARG A 31 -9.76 -9.90 -28.26
C ARG A 31 -8.71 -9.81 -29.37
N GLN A 32 -7.51 -10.38 -29.18
CA GLN A 32 -6.74 -11.12 -30.20
C GLN A 32 -5.35 -11.54 -29.67
N CYS A 33 -5.26 -12.74 -29.12
CA CYS A 33 -4.05 -13.58 -29.19
C CYS A 33 -4.41 -15.02 -28.79
N ARG A 34 -5.25 -15.66 -29.62
CA ARG A 34 -5.33 -17.12 -29.68
C ARG A 34 -4.93 -17.50 -31.09
N GLN A 35 -3.66 -17.83 -31.25
CA GLN A 35 -3.02 -18.65 -32.27
C GLN A 35 -1.55 -18.44 -31.97
N ILE A 36 -0.83 -19.44 -31.52
CA ILE A 36 0.13 -20.30 -32.25
C ILE A 36 0.61 -21.20 -31.07
N ILE A 37 0.56 -22.53 -31.03
CA ILE A 37 1.41 -23.51 -31.73
C ILE A 37 0.80 -24.89 -31.41
N GLY A 38 0.31 -25.58 -32.43
CA GLY A 38 0.30 -27.05 -32.47
C GLY A 38 1.30 -27.48 -33.55
N ARG A 39 1.92 -28.66 -33.37
CA ARG A 39 3.12 -29.21 -34.06
C ARG A 39 4.43 -28.84 -33.33
N ASP A 40 5.32 -29.75 -32.90
CA ASP A 40 5.57 -31.15 -33.25
C ASP A 40 6.17 -31.91 -32.04
N LYS A 41 5.59 -33.07 -31.70
CA LYS A 41 5.97 -33.91 -30.54
C LYS A 41 7.18 -34.83 -30.78
N VAL A 42 7.95 -34.62 -31.84
CA VAL A 42 9.08 -35.53 -32.20
C VAL A 42 10.45 -34.91 -31.88
N ILE A 43 10.58 -33.57 -31.90
CA ILE A 43 11.85 -32.88 -31.59
C ILE A 43 12.15 -32.86 -30.08
N LEU A 44 11.11 -32.92 -29.24
CA LEU A 44 11.24 -32.85 -27.77
C LEU A 44 11.87 -34.13 -27.14
N ARG A 45 11.87 -35.27 -27.85
CA ARG A 45 12.45 -36.52 -27.33
C ARG A 45 13.97 -36.60 -27.51
N TYR A 46 14.53 -35.98 -28.54
CA TYR A 46 15.99 -35.99 -28.77
C TYR A 46 16.75 -34.99 -27.89
N LEU A 47 16.14 -33.85 -27.55
CA LEU A 47 16.74 -32.84 -26.66
C LEU A 47 16.85 -33.31 -25.19
N ASN A 48 15.94 -34.17 -24.73
CA ASN A 48 15.97 -34.71 -23.36
C ASN A 48 17.05 -35.78 -23.13
N SER A 49 17.52 -36.46 -24.18
CA SER A 49 18.57 -37.48 -24.06
C SER A 49 19.97 -36.86 -23.97
N LEU A 50 20.21 -35.73 -24.65
CA LEU A 50 21.48 -35.01 -24.57
C LEU A 50 21.66 -34.24 -23.25
N LEU A 51 20.57 -33.75 -22.63
CA LEU A 51 20.65 -33.07 -21.34
C LEU A 51 21.06 -34.01 -20.20
N LEU A 52 20.65 -35.29 -20.25
CA LEU A 52 20.89 -36.24 -19.17
C LEU A 52 22.36 -36.68 -19.06
N ILE A 53 23.11 -36.64 -20.16
CA ILE A 53 24.54 -36.98 -20.18
C ILE A 53 25.39 -35.82 -19.63
N LEU A 54 24.89 -34.58 -19.64
CA LEU A 54 25.60 -33.43 -19.07
C LEU A 54 25.52 -33.35 -17.54
N PHE A 55 24.50 -33.95 -16.91
CA PHE A 55 24.30 -33.90 -15.46
C PHE A 55 25.17 -34.89 -14.66
N VAL A 56 25.72 -35.93 -15.30
CA VAL A 56 26.56 -36.93 -14.60
C VAL A 56 28.01 -36.47 -14.45
N SER A 57 28.46 -35.45 -15.20
CA SER A 57 29.85 -34.99 -15.18
C SER A 57 30.16 -33.83 -14.22
N ILE A 58 29.15 -33.24 -13.57
CA ILE A 58 29.36 -32.11 -12.63
C ILE A 58 29.42 -32.58 -11.16
N ALA A 59 29.10 -33.84 -10.88
CA ALA A 59 29.04 -34.37 -9.51
C ALA A 59 30.40 -34.78 -8.90
N ALA A 60 31.54 -34.46 -9.52
CA ALA A 60 32.84 -34.98 -9.08
C ALA A 60 34.00 -33.98 -8.94
N THR A 61 33.76 -32.66 -8.92
CA THR A 61 34.80 -31.69 -8.50
C THR A 61 34.20 -30.45 -7.82
N SER A 62 33.82 -30.57 -6.55
CA SER A 62 33.90 -29.43 -5.63
C SER A 62 33.90 -29.92 -4.18
N CYS A 63 34.98 -30.60 -3.79
CA CYS A 63 35.46 -30.47 -2.43
C CYS A 63 36.34 -29.22 -2.42
N SER A 64 35.82 -28.12 -1.89
CA SER A 64 36.60 -26.92 -1.58
C SER A 64 36.16 -26.44 -0.21
N ASP A 65 37.09 -26.53 0.73
CA ASP A 65 37.15 -25.95 2.08
C ASP A 65 35.87 -25.27 2.62
N ASP A 66 35.42 -25.80 3.76
CA ASP A 66 34.53 -25.15 4.71
C ASP A 66 35.19 -23.89 5.30
N ASN A 67 35.27 -22.83 4.51
CA ASN A 67 35.31 -21.46 5.01
C ASN A 67 33.94 -20.86 4.76
N HIS A 68 33.00 -21.16 5.66
CA HIS A 68 31.81 -20.32 5.80
C HIS A 68 32.32 -18.91 6.15
N LYS A 69 32.50 -18.06 5.13
CA LYS A 69 32.43 -16.61 5.34
C LYS A 69 31.10 -16.39 6.02
N ILE A 70 31.13 -16.01 7.28
CA ILE A 70 29.99 -15.37 7.93
C ILE A 70 29.66 -14.20 7.00
N ILE A 71 28.63 -14.37 6.17
CA ILE A 71 28.05 -13.26 5.44
C ILE A 71 27.51 -12.39 6.57
N GLU A 72 28.20 -11.30 6.89
CA GLU A 72 27.64 -10.29 7.78
C GLU A 72 26.26 -9.96 7.22
N GLN A 73 25.24 -10.32 7.99
CA GLN A 73 23.87 -9.99 7.69
C GLN A 73 23.86 -8.47 7.50
N PRO A 74 23.37 -7.93 6.36
CA PRO A 74 23.38 -6.48 6.17
C PRO A 74 22.71 -5.87 7.39
N SER A 75 23.36 -4.87 8.01
CA SER A 75 22.79 -4.16 9.15
C SER A 75 21.54 -3.42 8.65
N ILE A 76 20.40 -4.10 8.69
CA ILE A 76 19.13 -3.50 8.31
C ILE A 76 18.82 -2.50 9.42
N ASN A 77 19.02 -1.21 9.13
CA ASN A 77 18.55 -0.15 10.01
C ASN A 77 17.02 -0.11 9.92
N VAL A 78 16.37 -0.92 10.77
CA VAL A 78 14.93 -0.85 10.97
C VAL A 78 14.66 0.29 11.95
N LEU A 79 13.86 1.27 11.52
CA LEU A 79 13.43 2.37 12.40
C LEU A 79 11.92 2.26 12.60
N SER A 80 11.50 2.21 13.87
CA SER A 80 10.09 2.11 14.24
C SER A 80 9.60 3.41 14.88
N TYR A 81 8.55 3.97 14.30
CA TYR A 81 7.87 5.17 14.78
C TYR A 81 6.48 4.81 15.33
N TYR A 82 6.14 5.38 16.47
CA TYR A 82 4.88 5.14 17.17
C TYR A 82 4.06 6.43 17.31
N PRO A 83 2.73 6.36 17.21
CA PRO A 83 1.86 7.52 17.19
C PRO A 83 1.94 8.28 18.52
N LYS A 84 2.12 9.60 18.43
CA LYS A 84 2.11 10.53 19.56
C LYS A 84 0.83 11.35 19.60
N SER A 85 0.46 11.94 18.47
CA SER A 85 -0.71 12.82 18.37
C SER A 85 -1.31 12.82 16.98
N MET A 86 -2.57 13.23 16.91
CA MET A 86 -3.32 13.46 15.69
C MET A 86 -3.85 14.89 15.72
N ASN A 87 -3.68 15.62 14.61
CA ASN A 87 -4.21 16.97 14.45
C ASN A 87 -5.04 17.05 13.16
N ILE A 88 -6.29 17.47 13.27
CA ILE A 88 -7.10 17.82 12.09
C ILE A 88 -6.74 19.25 11.71
N VAL A 89 -6.11 19.40 10.55
CA VAL A 89 -5.58 20.69 10.10
C VAL A 89 -6.65 21.49 9.36
N GLU A 90 -7.45 20.83 8.54
CA GLU A 90 -8.41 21.51 7.67
C GLU A 90 -9.52 20.56 7.23
N LEU A 91 -10.74 21.10 7.15
CA LEU A 91 -11.89 20.45 6.54
C LEU A 91 -12.46 21.39 5.48
N GLN A 92 -12.62 20.89 4.25
CA GLN A 92 -13.38 21.56 3.22
C GLN A 92 -14.56 20.71 2.78
N TYR A 93 -15.66 21.38 2.43
CA TYR A 93 -16.83 20.77 1.86
C TYR A 93 -17.31 21.56 0.65
N LYS A 94 -17.63 20.83 -0.41
CA LYS A 94 -18.26 21.33 -1.63
C LYS A 94 -19.64 20.71 -1.78
N PRO A 95 -20.72 21.51 -1.62
CA PRO A 95 -22.07 21.10 -2.01
C PRO A 95 -22.23 20.93 -3.53
N VAL A 96 -23.34 20.32 -3.95
CA VAL A 96 -23.72 20.27 -5.37
C VAL A 96 -23.94 21.69 -5.90
N GLY A 97 -23.29 22.03 -7.02
CA GLY A 97 -23.48 23.31 -7.70
C GLY A 97 -22.91 24.53 -6.96
N GLN A 98 -22.12 24.33 -5.91
CA GLN A 98 -21.46 25.40 -5.16
C GLN A 98 -19.94 25.20 -5.17
N GLU A 99 -19.22 26.27 -4.88
CA GLU A 99 -17.76 26.26 -4.66
C GLU A 99 -17.42 25.57 -3.32
N PRO A 100 -16.22 24.98 -3.19
CA PRO A 100 -15.76 24.44 -1.92
C PRO A 100 -15.57 25.57 -0.89
N GLY A 101 -15.90 25.28 0.36
CA GLY A 101 -15.66 26.18 1.49
C GLY A 101 -15.01 25.44 2.66
N VAL A 102 -14.22 26.18 3.44
CA VAL A 102 -13.70 25.69 4.73
C VAL A 102 -14.88 25.52 5.70
N VAL A 103 -14.90 24.39 6.39
CA VAL A 103 -15.90 24.03 7.38
C VAL A 103 -15.22 23.78 8.71
N ASP A 104 -15.96 24.02 9.79
CA ASP A 104 -15.54 23.68 11.15
C ASP A 104 -15.10 22.22 11.27
N ILE A 105 -13.88 22.00 11.77
CA ILE A 105 -13.25 20.69 11.90
C ILE A 105 -14.02 19.73 12.83
N ASP A 106 -14.81 20.27 13.77
CA ASP A 106 -15.65 19.49 14.67
C ASP A 106 -16.77 18.76 13.91
N LYS A 107 -17.10 19.22 12.70
CA LYS A 107 -18.06 18.57 11.80
C LYS A 107 -17.44 17.45 10.96
N SER A 108 -16.17 17.11 11.16
CA SER A 108 -15.51 16.02 10.41
C SER A 108 -16.26 14.68 10.53
N SER A 109 -16.83 14.38 11.70
CA SER A 109 -17.62 13.16 11.94
C SER A 109 -18.89 13.07 11.07
N LEU A 110 -19.46 14.20 10.65
CA LEU A 110 -20.62 14.23 9.74
C LEU A 110 -20.29 13.62 8.38
N TYR A 111 -19.05 13.80 7.90
CA TYR A 111 -18.63 13.38 6.58
C TYR A 111 -17.85 12.06 6.61
N PHE A 112 -17.07 11.84 7.66
CA PHE A 112 -16.12 10.72 7.74
C PHE A 112 -16.48 9.68 8.81
N GLY A 113 -17.42 9.97 9.71
CA GLY A 113 -17.75 9.10 10.85
C GLY A 113 -16.50 8.70 11.63
N ASP A 114 -16.43 7.43 12.02
CA ASP A 114 -15.29 6.89 12.78
C ASP A 114 -14.05 6.60 11.91
N ARG A 115 -14.11 6.79 10.59
CA ARG A 115 -13.05 6.37 9.67
C ARG A 115 -11.71 7.02 9.98
N VAL A 116 -11.70 8.29 10.39
CA VAL A 116 -10.46 8.99 10.75
C VAL A 116 -9.74 8.23 11.86
N THR A 117 -10.47 7.79 12.88
CA THR A 117 -9.92 7.01 14.00
C THR A 117 -9.62 5.56 13.63
N MET A 118 -10.45 4.92 12.79
CA MET A 118 -10.23 3.52 12.38
C MET A 118 -9.02 3.35 11.45
N PHE A 119 -8.71 4.37 10.65
CA PHE A 119 -7.60 4.36 9.69
C PHE A 119 -6.37 5.14 10.18
N GLN A 120 -6.36 5.57 11.45
CA GLN A 120 -5.18 6.09 12.10
C GLN A 120 -4.07 5.02 12.09
N PRO A 121 -2.84 5.36 11.65
CA PRO A 121 -1.74 4.42 11.73
C PRO A 121 -1.29 4.20 13.18
N GLU A 122 -1.04 2.94 13.53
CA GLU A 122 -0.58 2.49 14.85
C GLU A 122 0.94 2.36 14.92
N LYS A 123 1.61 2.19 13.77
CA LYS A 123 3.06 2.09 13.68
C LYS A 123 3.54 2.38 12.27
N ILE A 124 4.72 3.00 12.15
CA ILE A 124 5.43 3.13 10.88
C ILE A 124 6.79 2.46 11.02
N ILE A 125 7.13 1.59 10.08
CA ILE A 125 8.41 0.88 10.05
C ILE A 125 9.15 1.28 8.78
N PHE A 126 10.33 1.87 8.94
CA PHE A 126 11.24 2.12 7.82
C PHE A 126 12.27 1.01 7.75
N LYS A 127 12.50 0.51 6.55
CA LYS A 127 13.49 -0.52 6.26
C LYS A 127 14.11 -0.24 4.89
N ASN A 128 15.36 0.22 4.87
CA ASN A 128 16.06 0.60 3.64
C ASN A 128 15.25 1.61 2.81
N ASP A 129 14.88 1.25 1.58
CA ASP A 129 14.06 2.03 0.64
C ASP A 129 12.57 1.68 0.71
N SER A 130 12.11 1.12 1.83
CA SER A 130 10.72 0.75 2.04
C SER A 130 10.16 1.30 3.35
N VAL A 131 8.86 1.55 3.35
CA VAL A 131 8.09 1.92 4.53
C VAL A 131 6.83 1.06 4.62
N SER A 132 6.56 0.55 5.83
CA SER A 132 5.33 -0.14 6.17
C SER A 132 4.53 0.73 7.13
N ILE A 133 3.32 1.13 6.72
CA ILE A 133 2.36 1.86 7.55
C ILE A 133 1.34 0.85 8.06
N ILE A 134 1.37 0.59 9.36
CA ILE A 134 0.51 -0.39 10.03
C ILE A 134 -0.68 0.36 10.62
N LYS A 135 -1.89 -0.12 10.30
CA LYS A 135 -3.16 0.40 10.83
C LYS A 135 -3.79 -0.61 11.78
N ARG A 136 -4.83 -0.14 12.47
CA ARG A 136 -5.64 -0.96 13.35
C ARG A 136 -6.11 -2.26 12.69
N GLY A 137 -6.06 -3.33 13.46
CA GLY A 137 -6.38 -4.68 12.97
C GLY A 137 -5.26 -5.35 12.17
N GLY A 138 -4.05 -4.78 12.20
CA GLY A 138 -2.87 -5.37 11.55
C GLY A 138 -2.86 -5.18 10.03
N LEU A 139 -3.63 -4.22 9.50
CA LEU A 139 -3.59 -3.88 8.08
C LEU A 139 -2.28 -3.17 7.76
N ILE A 140 -1.48 -3.75 6.87
CA ILE A 140 -0.17 -3.23 6.49
C ILE A 140 -0.26 -2.64 5.08
N GLN A 141 0.19 -1.39 4.94
CA GLN A 141 0.40 -0.75 3.64
C GLN A 141 1.90 -0.57 3.42
N GLU A 142 2.44 -1.22 2.40
CA GLU A 142 3.86 -1.15 2.06
C GLU A 142 4.10 -0.28 0.83
N TYR A 143 5.14 0.55 0.91
CA TYR A 143 5.53 1.46 -0.16
C TYR A 143 7.04 1.42 -0.33
N LYS A 144 7.49 1.63 -1.58
CA LYS A 144 8.85 2.10 -1.81
C LYS A 144 8.93 3.56 -1.37
N ALA A 145 10.01 3.92 -0.68
CA ALA A 145 10.20 5.18 0.00
C ALA A 145 11.54 5.81 -0.34
N GLU A 146 11.56 7.13 -0.47
CA GLU A 146 12.76 7.93 -0.66
C GLU A 146 12.76 9.13 0.30
N TRP A 147 13.91 9.39 0.92
CA TRP A 147 14.12 10.56 1.76
C TRP A 147 14.92 11.61 1.02
N ASN A 148 14.46 12.86 1.04
CA ASN A 148 15.20 14.00 0.50
C ASN A 148 15.14 15.16 1.50
N LYS A 149 16.30 15.55 2.05
CA LYS A 149 16.44 16.68 3.00
C LYS A 149 15.43 16.68 4.17
N GLY A 150 15.03 15.48 4.64
CA GLY A 150 14.07 15.33 5.74
C GLY A 150 12.62 15.10 5.29
N ASP A 151 12.31 15.29 4.02
CA ASP A 151 11.01 14.97 3.44
C ASP A 151 10.96 13.52 2.96
N LEU A 152 9.82 12.87 3.18
CA LEU A 152 9.54 11.50 2.75
C LEU A 152 8.63 11.50 1.53
N TYR A 153 9.01 10.70 0.55
CA TYR A 153 8.25 10.47 -0.67
C TYR A 153 7.92 8.99 -0.82
N LEU A 154 6.70 8.68 -1.24
CA LEU A 154 6.23 7.32 -1.54
C LEU A 154 6.12 7.13 -3.04
N TYR A 155 6.64 6.04 -3.57
CA TYR A 155 6.50 5.75 -4.99
C TYR A 155 5.08 5.28 -5.31
N ASN A 156 4.44 5.97 -6.26
CA ASN A 156 3.16 5.59 -6.79
C ASN A 156 3.35 4.70 -8.02
N GLY A 157 3.14 3.39 -7.87
CA GLY A 157 3.30 2.43 -8.97
C GLY A 157 2.33 2.62 -10.14
N VAL A 158 1.21 3.32 -9.94
CA VAL A 158 0.21 3.59 -10.99
C VAL A 158 0.65 4.76 -11.87
N THR A 159 1.15 5.84 -11.25
CA THR A 159 1.55 7.05 -11.98
C THR A 159 3.04 7.10 -12.32
N GLY A 160 3.87 6.29 -11.67
CA GLY A 160 5.33 6.32 -11.79
C GLY A 160 6.00 7.52 -11.12
N ILE A 161 5.30 8.19 -10.19
CA ILE A 161 5.73 9.45 -9.57
C ILE A 161 5.97 9.25 -8.07
N TRP A 162 6.93 10.01 -7.52
CA TRP A 162 7.19 10.11 -6.09
C TRP A 162 6.26 11.15 -5.44
N ASP A 163 5.36 10.67 -4.58
CA ASP A 163 4.34 11.44 -3.89
C ASP A 163 4.85 11.85 -2.49
N TYR A 164 5.02 13.14 -2.21
CA TYR A 164 5.39 13.62 -0.86
C TYR A 164 4.35 13.17 0.17
N CYS A 165 4.75 12.63 1.32
CA CYS A 165 3.79 12.14 2.32
C CYS A 165 4.00 12.69 3.73
N GLY A 166 5.13 13.29 4.01
CA GLY A 166 5.49 13.69 5.37
C GLY A 166 6.93 14.13 5.48
N SER A 167 7.32 14.55 6.67
CA SER A 167 8.67 15.03 6.93
C SER A 167 9.11 14.72 8.36
N LYS A 168 10.43 14.71 8.57
CA LYS A 168 11.00 14.71 9.91
C LYS A 168 10.86 16.09 10.53
N ASP A 169 10.60 16.10 11.83
CA ASP A 169 10.68 17.28 12.68
C ASP A 169 11.78 17.03 13.72
N GLY A 170 12.99 17.47 13.44
CA GLY A 170 14.18 17.10 14.22
C GLY A 170 14.61 15.63 14.02
N GLU A 171 15.28 15.07 15.03
CA GLU A 171 15.91 13.74 14.91
C GLU A 171 14.97 12.57 15.21
N VAL A 172 13.97 12.79 16.06
CA VAL A 172 13.13 11.73 16.63
C VAL A 172 11.66 11.82 16.22
N THR A 173 11.22 12.92 15.62
CA THR A 173 9.81 13.12 15.28
C THR A 173 9.59 13.01 13.78
N PHE A 174 8.49 12.36 13.41
CA PHE A 174 8.03 12.26 12.03
C PHE A 174 6.57 12.71 11.94
N ILE A 175 6.27 13.55 10.96
CA ILE A 175 4.92 14.04 10.68
C ILE A 175 4.44 13.39 9.39
N LEU A 176 3.40 12.58 9.48
CA LEU A 176 2.71 11.99 8.33
C LEU A 176 1.50 12.83 7.96
N ASN A 177 1.44 13.32 6.73
CA ASN A 177 0.25 13.94 6.17
C ASN A 177 -0.73 12.88 5.70
N THR A 178 -2.03 13.14 5.86
CA THR A 178 -3.09 12.26 5.40
C THR A 178 -4.29 13.09 4.97
N GLY A 179 -4.64 13.02 3.69
CA GLY A 179 -5.90 13.52 3.18
C GLY A 179 -6.94 12.41 3.11
N PHE A 180 -8.05 12.58 3.83
CA PHE A 180 -9.25 11.78 3.63
C PHE A 180 -10.19 12.51 2.68
N PHE A 181 -10.91 11.76 1.84
CA PHE A 181 -11.91 12.34 0.97
C PHE A 181 -13.16 11.46 0.89
N TRP A 182 -14.28 12.13 0.70
CA TRP A 182 -15.56 11.51 0.36
C TRP A 182 -16.15 12.26 -0.83
N VAL A 183 -16.49 11.52 -1.87
CA VAL A 183 -17.12 12.04 -3.08
C VAL A 183 -18.45 11.32 -3.24
N LYS A 184 -19.53 12.09 -3.34
CA LYS A 184 -20.85 11.56 -3.65
C LYS A 184 -21.37 12.15 -4.95
N ASP A 185 -21.66 11.26 -5.88
CA ASP A 185 -22.35 11.56 -7.13
C ASP A 185 -23.79 11.04 -7.04
N ASN A 186 -24.72 11.79 -7.61
CA ASN A 186 -26.13 11.42 -7.71
C ASN A 186 -26.57 11.57 -9.16
N ASN A 187 -27.16 10.52 -9.70
CA ASN A 187 -27.82 10.56 -11.01
C ASN A 187 -29.26 10.04 -10.89
N MET A 188 -30.00 10.07 -12.00
CA MET A 188 -31.39 9.62 -12.05
C MET A 188 -31.59 8.13 -11.72
N HIS A 189 -30.52 7.34 -11.70
CA HIS A 189 -30.55 5.90 -11.47
C HIS A 189 -29.96 5.48 -10.11
N GLY A 190 -29.45 6.44 -9.32
CA GLY A 190 -28.93 6.15 -7.99
C GLY A 190 -27.83 7.11 -7.53
N SER A 191 -27.25 6.78 -6.38
CA SER A 191 -26.14 7.51 -5.79
C SER A 191 -24.91 6.61 -5.66
N LEU A 192 -23.75 7.13 -6.05
CA LEU A 192 -22.46 6.50 -5.83
C LEU A 192 -21.68 7.33 -4.82
N SER A 193 -21.12 6.67 -3.80
CA SER A 193 -20.23 7.29 -2.83
C SER A 193 -18.88 6.60 -2.83
N VAL A 194 -17.81 7.37 -3.02
CA VAL A 194 -16.43 6.92 -2.98
C VAL A 194 -15.74 7.58 -1.80
N ILE A 195 -15.03 6.78 -1.01
CA ILE A 195 -14.28 7.26 0.16
C ILE A 195 -12.86 6.74 0.02
N GLY A 196 -11.88 7.59 0.30
CA GLY A 196 -10.49 7.22 0.22
C GLY A 196 -9.59 8.03 1.13
N GLN A 197 -8.33 7.63 1.11
CA GLN A 197 -7.24 8.20 1.90
C GLN A 197 -6.00 8.26 1.00
N LYS A 198 -5.27 9.37 1.01
CA LYS A 198 -3.97 9.50 0.34
C LYS A 198 -3.02 10.34 1.20
N TYR A 199 -1.77 9.91 1.34
CA TYR A 199 -0.79 10.60 2.18
C TYR A 199 -0.23 11.89 1.56
N SER A 200 -0.25 11.98 0.22
CA SER A 200 0.21 13.17 -0.51
C SER A 200 -0.87 14.20 -0.83
N LEU A 201 -2.07 14.02 -0.26
CA LEU A 201 -3.20 14.89 -0.54
C LEU A 201 -3.25 16.03 0.48
N LEU A 202 -2.60 17.14 0.15
CA LEU A 202 -2.38 18.29 1.02
C LEU A 202 -3.37 19.43 0.81
N SER A 203 -4.11 19.42 -0.30
CA SER A 203 -5.09 20.46 -0.62
C SER A 203 -6.34 19.91 -1.32
N TYR A 204 -7.45 20.65 -1.24
CA TYR A 204 -8.65 20.36 -2.02
C TYR A 204 -8.39 20.40 -3.53
N SER A 205 -7.57 21.34 -4.00
CA SER A 205 -7.18 21.42 -5.42
C SER A 205 -6.48 20.15 -5.90
N GLU A 206 -5.55 19.60 -5.09
CA GLU A 206 -4.90 18.33 -5.40
C GLU A 206 -5.90 17.17 -5.45
N LEU A 207 -6.94 17.19 -4.61
CA LEU A 207 -7.99 16.18 -4.64
C LEU A 207 -8.76 16.25 -5.95
N VAL A 208 -9.11 17.45 -6.40
CA VAL A 208 -9.80 17.62 -7.67
C VAL A 208 -8.96 17.09 -8.84
N THR A 209 -7.67 17.40 -8.86
CA THR A 209 -6.75 16.85 -9.86
C THR A 209 -6.64 15.33 -9.76
N TYR A 210 -6.53 14.79 -8.55
CA TYR A 210 -6.49 13.34 -8.31
C TYR A 210 -7.74 12.61 -8.79
N LEU A 211 -8.92 13.25 -8.67
CA LEU A 211 -10.19 12.73 -9.19
C LEU A 211 -10.34 12.89 -10.71
N GLY A 212 -9.31 13.38 -11.42
CA GLY A 212 -9.31 13.58 -12.87
C GLY A 212 -10.16 14.75 -13.33
N GLY A 213 -10.45 15.71 -12.45
CA GLY A 213 -11.34 16.84 -12.72
C GLY A 213 -10.68 18.21 -12.72
N ASN A 214 -11.53 19.22 -12.92
CA ASN A 214 -11.30 20.64 -12.63
C ASN A 214 -12.36 21.09 -11.63
N SER A 215 -12.07 22.03 -10.71
CA SER A 215 -12.95 22.38 -9.58
C SER A 215 -14.34 22.81 -10.05
N ASN A 216 -14.38 23.48 -11.21
CA ASN A 216 -15.58 24.00 -11.84
C ASN A 216 -16.47 22.92 -12.48
N ASN A 217 -15.95 21.69 -12.66
CA ASN A 217 -16.61 20.61 -13.41
C ASN A 217 -17.16 19.49 -12.52
N LEU A 218 -16.80 19.46 -11.23
CA LEU A 218 -17.33 18.45 -10.31
C LEU A 218 -18.77 18.83 -9.93
N LYS A 219 -19.75 18.14 -10.52
CA LYS A 219 -21.16 18.22 -10.08
C LYS A 219 -21.41 17.48 -8.76
N ASN A 220 -20.39 16.78 -8.27
CA ASN A 220 -20.45 15.93 -7.11
C ASN A 220 -20.38 16.74 -5.81
N GLN A 221 -20.88 16.14 -4.74
CA GLN A 221 -20.57 16.56 -3.38
C GLN A 221 -19.19 16.03 -3.02
N VAL A 222 -18.36 16.87 -2.40
CA VAL A 222 -17.01 16.48 -2.00
C VAL A 222 -16.74 16.99 -0.59
N ALA A 223 -16.32 16.10 0.31
CA ALA A 223 -15.68 16.47 1.56
C ALA A 223 -14.21 16.06 1.51
N TRP A 224 -13.32 16.93 1.99
CA TRP A 224 -11.89 16.68 2.09
C TRP A 224 -11.40 17.10 3.47
N LEU A 225 -10.63 16.22 4.11
CA LEU A 225 -10.11 16.42 5.46
C LEU A 225 -8.60 16.19 5.45
N ARG A 226 -7.83 17.21 5.85
CA ARG A 226 -6.40 17.10 6.08
C ARG A 226 -6.11 16.79 7.54
N VAL A 227 -5.41 15.70 7.77
CA VAL A 227 -4.97 15.24 9.08
C VAL A 227 -3.46 15.11 9.08
N GLN A 228 -2.82 15.53 10.16
CA GLN A 228 -1.42 15.29 10.43
C GLN A 228 -1.28 14.37 11.63
N TYR A 229 -0.51 13.30 11.46
CA TYR A 229 -0.17 12.38 12.52
C TYR A 229 1.29 12.59 12.89
N THR A 230 1.54 12.87 14.16
CA THR A 230 2.89 12.99 14.71
C THR A 230 3.28 11.64 15.30
N PHE A 231 4.47 11.18 14.96
CA PHE A 231 5.07 9.96 15.48
C PHE A 231 6.42 10.27 16.13
N GLU A 232 6.78 9.44 17.10
CA GLU A 232 8.10 9.45 17.74
C GLU A 232 8.86 8.15 17.46
N LEU A 233 10.14 8.31 17.19
CA LEU A 233 11.10 7.22 17.13
C LEU A 233 11.32 6.70 18.55
N ILE A 234 11.05 5.42 18.77
CA ILE A 234 11.49 4.73 19.99
C ILE A 234 12.79 4.00 19.64
N PRO A 235 13.95 4.43 20.17
CA PRO A 235 15.20 3.72 19.95
C PRO A 235 15.07 2.29 20.48
N GLU A 236 15.47 1.30 19.69
CA GLU A 236 15.62 -0.05 20.23
C GLU A 236 16.71 0.00 21.30
N VAL A 237 16.33 -0.23 22.55
CA VAL A 237 17.29 -0.41 23.65
C VAL A 237 18.05 -1.70 23.34
N LYS A 238 19.32 -1.56 22.95
CA LYS A 238 20.24 -2.70 22.90
C LYS A 238 20.41 -3.19 24.34
N LEU A 239 19.76 -4.30 24.68
CA LEU A 239 19.96 -5.03 25.93
C LEU A 239 21.32 -5.73 25.92
#